data_AF-A0A3D5JTA2-F1
#
_entry.id   AF-A0A3D5JTA2-F1
#
_cell.length_a   1.000
_cell.length_b   1.000
_cell.length_c   1.000
_cell.angle_alpha   90.00
_cell.angle_beta   90.00
_cell.angle_gamma   90.00
#
_symmetry.space_group_name_H-M   'P 1'
#
loop_
_entity.id
_entity.type
_entity.pdbx_description
1 polymer ?
#
loop_
_entity_poly.entity_id
_entity_poly.type
_entity_poly.pdbx_seq_one_letter_code
_entity_poly.pdbx_strand_id
1 'polypeptide(L)'
;MPISAGPSPGRFGCAALGWLWLLMGSATAASLQVAPTSLQLTPRQNADALWLTNSGTTPVQVQVRVFEWRQDTGQDQLLPTTALQVSPPMQSLAAGQQ
;
A
#
# COMPACT_ATOMS: atom_id res chain seq x y z
N MET A 1 69.21 -9.34 16.70
CA MET A 1 67.90 -9.04 16.09
C MET A 1 67.56 -10.18 15.15
N PRO A 2 66.40 -10.84 15.32
CA PRO A 2 65.42 -10.78 14.23
C PRO A 2 64.03 -10.37 14.73
N ILE A 3 63.33 -9.67 13.83
CA ILE A 3 61.97 -9.14 13.93
C ILE A 3 60.96 -10.26 13.64
N SER A 4 60.07 -10.52 14.60
CA SER A 4 58.94 -11.43 14.47
C SER A 4 57.79 -10.71 13.75
N ALA A 5 57.42 -11.15 12.55
CA ALA A 5 56.24 -10.68 11.84
C ALA A 5 54.99 -11.40 12.37
N GLY A 6 53.99 -10.64 12.84
CA GLY A 6 52.69 -11.17 13.29
C GLY A 6 51.80 -11.63 12.12
N PRO A 7 50.83 -12.52 12.37
CA PRO A 7 50.00 -13.12 11.32
C PRO A 7 49.00 -12.10 10.74
N SER A 8 48.72 -12.22 9.45
CA SER A 8 47.77 -11.38 8.72
C SER A 8 46.31 -11.66 9.13
N PRO A 9 45.42 -10.64 9.17
CA PRO A 9 44.02 -10.85 9.49
C PRO A 9 43.30 -11.57 8.33
N GLY A 10 42.60 -12.65 8.69
CA GLY A 10 41.93 -13.58 7.79
C GLY A 10 40.76 -12.96 7.01
N ARG A 11 40.58 -13.47 5.79
CA ARG A 11 39.66 -13.08 4.72
C ARG A 11 38.18 -13.40 4.99
N PHE A 12 37.77 -13.50 6.27
CA PHE A 12 36.47 -14.07 6.67
C PHE A 12 35.32 -13.05 6.75
N GLY A 13 35.60 -11.74 6.78
CA GLY A 13 34.56 -10.70 6.87
C GLY A 13 33.69 -10.56 5.61
N CYS A 14 34.22 -10.85 4.41
CA CYS A 14 33.49 -10.69 3.15
C CYS A 14 32.43 -11.77 2.91
N ALA A 15 32.60 -12.97 3.47
CA ALA A 15 31.66 -14.07 3.27
C ALA A 15 30.32 -13.82 3.98
N ALA A 16 30.35 -13.22 5.18
CA ALA A 16 29.14 -12.94 5.95
C ALA A 16 28.24 -11.87 5.30
N LEU A 17 28.83 -10.85 4.64
CA LEU A 17 28.05 -9.86 3.89
C LEU A 17 27.35 -10.47 2.67
N GLY A 18 28.02 -11.37 1.94
CA GLY A 18 27.43 -12.03 0.77
C GLY A 18 26.20 -12.88 1.11
N TRP A 19 26.21 -13.53 2.27
CA TRP A 19 25.06 -14.29 2.78
C TRP A 19 23.89 -13.40 3.21
N LEU A 20 24.17 -12.21 3.75
CA LEU A 20 23.13 -11.25 4.12
C LEU A 20 22.38 -10.66 2.91
N TRP A 21 23.07 -10.47 1.79
CA TRP A 21 22.45 -10.02 0.54
C TRP A 21 21.49 -11.05 -0.06
N LEU A 22 21.75 -12.35 0.11
CA LEU A 22 20.86 -13.43 -0.37
C LEU A 22 19.55 -13.51 0.42
N LEU A 23 19.47 -12.90 1.60
CA LEU A 23 18.25 -12.81 2.42
C LEU A 23 17.36 -11.63 2.01
N MET A 24 17.79 -10.77 1.08
CA MET A 24 16.99 -9.65 0.60
C MET A 24 15.93 -10.12 -0.40
N GLY A 25 14.75 -10.44 0.11
CA GLY A 25 13.58 -10.73 -0.72
C GLY A 25 13.08 -9.50 -1.49
N SER A 26 12.51 -9.72 -2.68
CA SER A 26 11.80 -8.70 -3.45
C SER A 26 10.43 -8.41 -2.81
N ALA A 27 10.15 -7.15 -2.49
CA ALA A 27 8.82 -6.73 -2.03
C ALA A 27 7.92 -6.42 -3.24
N THR A 28 6.71 -6.98 -3.26
CA THR A 28 5.68 -6.63 -4.23
C THR A 28 4.72 -5.61 -3.62
N ALA A 29 4.56 -4.45 -4.26
CA ALA A 29 3.60 -3.44 -3.84
C ALA A 29 2.57 -3.19 -4.95
N ALA A 30 1.30 -3.10 -4.58
CA ALA A 30 0.26 -2.57 -5.45
C ALA A 30 0.30 -1.04 -5.39
N SER A 31 0.16 -0.38 -6.54
CA SER A 31 0.09 1.08 -6.64
C SER A 31 -1.30 1.48 -7.11
N LEU A 32 -2.04 2.16 -6.24
CA LEU A 32 -3.37 2.69 -6.53
C LEU A 32 -3.39 4.20 -6.27
N GLN A 33 -4.02 4.94 -7.17
CA GLN A 33 -4.28 6.36 -7.04
C GLN A 33 -5.79 6.59 -6.90
N VAL A 34 -6.17 7.51 -6.02
CA VAL A 34 -7.57 7.86 -5.76
C VAL A 34 -7.73 9.36 -5.92
N ALA A 35 -8.73 9.79 -6.68
CA ALA A 35 -9.07 11.19 -6.80
C ALA A 35 -10.58 11.40 -7.00
N PRO A 36 -11.21 12.36 -6.30
CA PRO A 36 -10.66 13.12 -5.15
C PRO A 36 -10.52 12.25 -3.89
N THR A 37 -9.90 12.78 -2.82
CA THR A 37 -9.83 12.11 -1.51
C THR A 37 -10.95 12.51 -0.56
N SER A 38 -11.76 13.49 -0.95
CA SER A 38 -12.95 13.95 -0.22
C SER A 38 -14.06 14.26 -1.21
N LEU A 39 -15.28 13.89 -0.85
CA LEU A 39 -16.50 14.18 -1.60
C LEU A 39 -17.49 14.88 -0.68
N GLN A 40 -18.25 15.83 -1.23
CA GLN A 40 -19.31 16.51 -0.49
C GLN A 40 -20.58 16.56 -1.33
N LEU A 41 -21.54 15.71 -1.00
CA LEU A 41 -22.84 15.66 -1.65
C LEU A 41 -23.74 16.75 -1.06
N THR A 42 -24.21 17.66 -1.91
CA THR A 42 -25.24 18.62 -1.53
C THR A 42 -26.64 17.99 -1.57
N PRO A 43 -27.67 18.52 -0.88
CA PRO A 43 -29.01 17.92 -0.85
C PRO A 43 -29.69 17.72 -2.21
N ARG A 44 -29.20 18.37 -3.28
CA ARG A 44 -29.71 18.22 -4.65
C ARG A 44 -28.84 17.31 -5.54
N GLN A 45 -27.69 16.86 -5.04
CA GLN A 45 -26.79 15.95 -5.77
C GLN A 45 -27.10 14.51 -5.39
N ASN A 46 -27.45 13.70 -6.38
CA ASN A 46 -27.79 12.29 -6.18
C ASN A 46 -26.57 11.37 -6.24
N ALA A 47 -25.47 11.82 -6.82
CA ALA A 47 -24.24 11.05 -6.97
C ALA A 47 -23.03 11.98 -7.19
N ASP A 48 -21.86 11.45 -6.87
CA ASP A 48 -20.54 12.02 -7.21
C ASP A 48 -19.59 10.85 -7.50
N ALA A 49 -18.41 11.14 -8.06
CA ALA A 49 -17.49 10.13 -8.57
C ALA A 49 -16.12 10.15 -7.86
N LEU A 50 -15.59 8.94 -7.62
CA LEU A 50 -14.19 8.71 -7.29
C LEU A 50 -13.54 7.99 -8.47
N TRP A 51 -12.40 8.49 -8.90
CA TRP A 51 -11.53 7.84 -9.88
C TRP A 51 -10.47 7.02 -9.17
N LEU A 52 -10.36 5.76 -9.57
CA LEU A 52 -9.41 4.79 -9.02
C LEU A 52 -8.49 4.32 -10.14
N THR A 53 -7.21 4.65 -10.08
CA THR A 53 -6.25 4.27 -11.13
C THR A 53 -5.23 3.29 -10.58
N ASN A 54 -5.04 2.16 -11.26
CA ASN A 54 -3.91 1.26 -11.00
C ASN A 54 -2.67 1.79 -11.71
N SER A 55 -1.82 2.53 -10.98
CA SER A 55 -0.54 3.03 -11.47
C SER A 55 0.60 2.00 -11.36
N GLY A 56 0.27 0.77 -10.96
CA GLY A 56 1.20 -0.34 -10.88
C GLY A 56 1.38 -1.08 -12.21
N THR A 57 2.16 -2.15 -12.16
CA THR A 57 2.51 -2.98 -13.34
C THR A 57 1.77 -4.31 -13.38
N THR A 58 0.89 -4.60 -12.42
CA THR A 58 0.12 -5.85 -12.34
C THR A 58 -1.36 -5.56 -12.05
N PRO A 59 -2.30 -6.42 -12.47
CA PRO A 59 -3.72 -6.24 -12.16
C PRO A 59 -4.00 -6.24 -10.65
N VAL A 60 -4.95 -5.40 -10.21
CA VAL A 60 -5.37 -5.28 -8.80
C VAL A 60 -6.88 -5.47 -8.68
N GLN A 61 -7.31 -6.28 -7.72
CA GLN A 61 -8.72 -6.39 -7.35
C GLN A 61 -9.07 -5.30 -6.33
N VAL A 62 -10.06 -4.48 -6.63
CA VAL A 62 -10.50 -3.38 -5.77
C VAL A 62 -11.88 -3.70 -5.23
N GLN A 63 -12.08 -3.46 -3.93
CA GLN A 63 -13.39 -3.47 -3.27
C GLN A 63 -13.62 -2.13 -2.57
N VAL A 64 -14.74 -1.49 -2.86
CA VAL A 64 -15.14 -0.23 -2.24
C VAL A 64 -16.25 -0.51 -1.21
N ARG A 65 -16.08 0.06 -0.01
CA ARG A 65 -17.04 -0.04 1.09
C ARG A 65 -17.28 1.34 1.68
N VAL A 66 -18.53 1.60 2.07
CA VAL A 66 -18.95 2.87 2.67
C VAL A 66 -19.40 2.61 4.10
N PHE A 67 -18.97 3.46 5.02
CA PHE A 67 -19.33 3.43 6.43
C PHE A 67 -19.88 4.78 6.86
N GLU A 68 -20.79 4.77 7.81
CA GLU A 68 -21.08 5.96 8.60
C GLU A 68 -19.98 6.13 9.64
N TRP A 69 -19.28 7.26 9.59
CA TRP A 69 -18.27 7.61 10.57
C TRP A 69 -18.88 8.44 11.70
N ARG A 70 -18.72 7.96 12.93
CA ARG A 70 -19.04 8.70 14.16
C ARG A 70 -17.82 8.73 15.05
N GLN A 71 -17.64 9.81 15.78
CA GLN A 71 -16.62 9.90 16.82
C GLN A 71 -17.31 10.00 18.17
N ASP A 72 -17.07 9.03 19.05
CA ASP A 72 -17.65 8.97 20.40
C ASP A 72 -16.54 8.86 21.44
N THR A 73 -16.56 9.73 22.45
CA THR A 73 -15.49 9.83 23.47
C THR A 73 -14.06 9.92 22.91
N GLY A 74 -13.90 10.50 21.71
CA GLY A 74 -12.60 10.63 21.03
C GLY A 74 -12.14 9.38 20.29
N GLN A 75 -13.01 8.38 20.12
CA GLN A 75 -12.74 7.16 19.35
C GLN A 75 -13.57 7.13 18.08
N ASP A 76 -12.95 6.73 16.98
CA ASP A 76 -13.62 6.53 15.70
C ASP A 76 -14.44 5.24 15.68
N GLN A 77 -15.70 5.35 15.27
CA GLN A 77 -16.60 4.24 15.03
C GLN A 77 -17.04 4.26 13.57
N LEU A 78 -16.78 3.16 12.87
CA LEU A 78 -17.21 2.94 11.48
C LEU A 78 -18.39 1.96 11.48
N LEU A 79 -19.59 2.48 11.27
CA LEU A 79 -20.83 1.70 11.30
C LEU A 79 -21.25 1.33 9.88
N PRO A 80 -21.71 0.10 9.62
CA PRO A 80 -22.34 -0.25 8.35
C PRO A 80 -23.52 0.68 8.05
N THR A 81 -23.65 1.12 6.80
CA THR A 81 -24.73 2.03 6.40
C THR A 81 -25.28 1.68 5.03
N THR A 82 -26.56 2.01 4.82
CA THR A 82 -27.24 1.95 3.52
C THR A 82 -27.62 3.34 3.00
N ALA A 83 -27.22 4.40 3.70
CA ALA A 83 -27.55 5.78 3.34
C ALA A 83 -26.85 6.25 2.05
N LEU A 84 -25.72 5.63 1.70
CA LEU A 84 -24.98 5.88 0.47
C LEU A 84 -24.53 4.55 -0.14
N GLN A 85 -24.76 4.39 -1.44
CA GLN A 85 -24.34 3.22 -2.20
C GLN A 85 -23.22 3.56 -3.15
N VAL A 86 -22.32 2.61 -3.39
CA VAL A 86 -21.23 2.72 -4.35
C VAL A 86 -21.42 1.71 -5.48
N SER A 87 -21.13 2.13 -6.72
CA SER A 87 -21.18 1.28 -7.89
C SER A 87 -20.01 1.60 -8.84
N PRO A 88 -19.26 0.58 -9.31
CA PRO A 88 -19.31 -0.81 -8.88
C PRO A 88 -18.67 -1.00 -7.48
N PRO A 89 -19.13 -1.96 -6.65
CA PRO A 89 -18.54 -2.21 -5.34
C PRO A 89 -17.26 -3.05 -5.42
N MET A 90 -17.04 -3.80 -6.52
CA MET A 90 -15.84 -4.59 -6.78
C MET A 90 -15.50 -4.61 -8.26
N GLN A 91 -14.22 -4.44 -8.59
CA GLN A 91 -13.71 -4.49 -9.95
C GLN A 91 -12.24 -4.89 -9.99
N SER A 92 -11.83 -5.62 -11.02
CA SER A 92 -10.41 -5.83 -11.35
C SER A 92 -9.92 -4.69 -12.24
N LEU A 93 -8.85 -4.02 -11.84
CA LEU A 93 -8.18 -2.99 -12.62
C LEU A 93 -6.90 -3.55 -13.21
N ALA A 94 -6.79 -3.57 -14.55
CA ALA A 94 -5.53 -3.90 -15.21
C ALA A 94 -4.44 -2.85 -14.91
N ALA A 95 -3.18 -3.18 -15.20
CA ALA A 95 -2.08 -2.21 -15.06
C ALA A 95 -2.33 -0.97 -15.94
N GLY A 96 -2.21 0.22 -15.36
CA GLY A 96 -2.50 1.49 -16.02
C GLY A 96 -3.99 1.80 -16.20
N GLN A 97 -4.90 0.93 -15.76
CA GLN A 97 -6.33 1.13 -15.93
C GLN A 97 -6.91 2.04 -14.84
N GLN A 98 -7.93 2.80 -15.22
CA GLN A 98 -8.82 3.56 -14.34
C GLN A 98 -10.20 2.89 -14.27
#